data_AF-A0A0T2Y9M4-F1
#
_entry.id   AF-A0A0T2Y9M4-F1
#
_cell.length_a   1.000
_cell.length_b   1.000
_cell.length_c   1.000
_cell.angle_alpha   90.00
_cell.angle_beta   90.00
_cell.angle_gamma   90.00
#
_symmetry.space_group_name_H-M   'P 1'
#
loop_
_entity.id
_entity.type
_entity.pdbx_description
1 polymer ?
#
loop_
_entity_poly.entity_id
_entity_poly.type
_entity_poly.pdbx_seq_one_letter_code
_entity_poly.pdbx_strand_id
1 'polypeptide(L)' 'MASAPYLAPFNIRVNSVHLGAIETPMTKDLLSDPADHKSLLGTTPIGRAVQHQEVSAVVLFRGLR' A
#
# COMPACT_ATOMS: atom_id res chain seq x y z
N MET A 1 2.86 4.09 -22.08
CA MET A 1 3.92 3.10 -22.36
C MET A 1 4.11 2.26 -21.11
N ALA A 2 3.64 1.00 -21.10
CA ALA A 2 3.75 0.12 -19.94
C ALA A 2 5.20 -0.37 -19.82
N SER A 3 5.88 0.00 -18.74
CA SER A 3 7.32 -0.24 -18.53
C SER A 3 7.66 -1.73 -18.33
N ALA A 4 6.73 -2.53 -17.81
CA ALA A 4 6.96 -3.95 -17.51
C ALA A 4 7.32 -4.81 -18.75
N PRO A 5 6.52 -4.86 -19.84
CA PRO A 5 6.88 -5.66 -21.02
C PRO A 5 8.16 -5.18 -21.72
N TYR A 6 8.45 -3.88 -21.67
CA TYR A 6 9.63 -3.30 -22.30
C TYR A 6 10.94 -3.68 -21.58
N LEU A 7 10.88 -3.85 -20.26
CA LEU A 7 12.06 -4.13 -19.43
C LEU A 7 12.26 -5.63 -19.17
N ALA A 8 11.28 -6.47 -19.51
CA ALA A 8 11.35 -7.92 -19.35
C ALA A 8 12.55 -8.58 -20.08
N PRO A 9 12.92 -8.21 -21.33
CA PRO A 9 14.08 -8.78 -22.00
C PRO A 9 15.42 -8.52 -21.29
N PHE A 10 15.49 -7.46 -20.48
CA PHE A 10 16.65 -7.12 -19.67
C PHE A 10 16.63 -7.78 -18.28
N ASN A 11 15.71 -8.73 -18.06
CA ASN A 11 15.52 -9.43 -16.78
C ASN A 11 15.20 -8.46 -15.61
N ILE A 12 14.58 -7.32 -15.90
CA ILE A 12 14.12 -6.34 -14.91
C ILE A 12 12.64 -6.56 -14.63
N ARG A 13 12.28 -6.74 -13.35
CA ARG A 13 10.88 -6.86 -12.92
C ARG A 13 10.35 -5.49 -12.49
N VAL A 14 9.18 -5.12 -12.99
CA VAL A 14 8.47 -3.91 -12.56
C VAL A 14 7.11 -4.32 -12.02
N ASN A 15 6.84 -3.92 -10.78
CA ASN A 15 5.56 -4.12 -10.11
C ASN A 15 5.14 -2.79 -9.45
N SER A 16 3.85 -2.66 -9.14
CA SER A 16 3.37 -1.60 -8.25
C SER A 16 2.58 -2.21 -7.11
N VAL A 17 2.56 -1.51 -5.98
CA VAL A 17 1.75 -1.86 -4.82
C VAL A 17 0.85 -0.68 -4.54
N HIS A 18 -0.45 -0.84 -4.78
CA HIS A 18 -1.46 0.15 -4.43
C HIS A 18 -2.06 -0.24 -3.10
N LEU A 19 -2.01 0.68 -2.15
CA LEU A 19 -2.40 0.46 -0.76
C LEU A 19 -3.62 1.31 -0.44
N GLY A 20 -4.41 0.84 0.52
CA GLY A 20 -5.47 1.63 1.15
C GLY A 20 -4.90 2.53 2.26
N ALA A 21 -5.72 2.84 3.26
CA ALA A 21 -5.27 3.60 4.44
C ALA A 21 -4.22 2.83 5.24
N ILE A 22 -3.04 3.42 5.39
CA ILE A 22 -1.91 2.91 6.19
C ILE A 22 -1.74 3.84 7.38
N GLU A 23 -1.44 3.31 8.55
CA GLU A 23 -1.07 4.12 9.71
C GLU A 23 0.36 4.63 9.52
N THR A 24 0.52 5.88 9.08
CA THR A 24 1.82 6.55 8.86
C THR A 24 1.79 7.92 9.54
N PRO A 25 2.94 8.60 9.74
CA PRO A 25 2.93 9.97 10.24
C PRO A 25 2.06 10.92 9.39
N MET A 26 1.95 10.68 8.08
CA MET A 26 1.12 11.48 7.16
C MET A 26 -0.39 11.32 7.41
N THR A 27 -0.83 10.17 7.90
CA THR A 27 -2.25 9.81 8.07
C THR A 27 -2.71 9.87 9.53
N LYS A 28 -1.81 10.21 10.45
CA LYS A 28 -2.06 10.16 11.91
C LYS A 28 -3.22 11.07 12.34
N ASP A 29 -3.29 12.28 11.80
CA ASP A 29 -4.32 13.24 12.19
C ASP A 29 -5.71 12.80 11.66
N LEU A 30 -5.78 12.33 10.41
CA LEU A 30 -7.03 11.81 9.84
C LEU A 30 -7.52 10.53 10.53
N LEU A 31 -6.62 9.70 11.06
CA LEU A 31 -6.99 8.49 11.80
C LEU A 31 -7.41 8.81 13.25
N SER A 32 -7.06 9.99 13.77
CA SER A 32 -7.40 10.41 15.13
C SER A 32 -8.76 11.12 15.20
N ASP A 33 -9.19 11.77 14.12
CA ASP A 33 -10.52 12.36 14.03
C ASP A 33 -11.58 11.29 13.69
N PRO A 34 -12.64 11.13 14.50
CA PRO A 34 -13.65 10.09 14.27
C PRO A 34 -14.42 10.21 12.94
N ALA A 35 -14.60 11.42 12.40
CA ALA A 35 -15.31 11.63 11.14
C ALA A 35 -14.41 11.26 9.96
N ASP A 36 -13.16 11.71 9.97
CA ASP A 36 -12.17 11.37 8.94
C ASP A 36 -11.80 9.88 8.98
N HIS A 37 -11.68 9.30 10.17
CA HIS A 37 -11.45 7.87 10.35
C HIS A 37 -12.58 7.04 9.71
N LYS A 38 -13.84 7.45 9.90
CA LYS A 38 -15.00 6.80 9.26
C LYS A 38 -15.01 7.00 7.74
N SER A 39 -14.57 8.15 7.25
CA SER A 39 -14.44 8.42 5.81
C SER A 39 -13.36 7.54 5.16
N LEU A 40 -12.18 7.46 5.79
CA LEU A 40 -11.04 6.69 5.29
C LEU A 40 -11.25 5.18 5.36
N LEU A 41 -11.87 4.68 6.44
CA LEU A 41 -12.03 3.25 6.69
C LEU A 41 -13.43 2.72 6.41
N GLY A 42 -14.41 3.59 6.11
CA GLY A 42 -15.79 3.21 5.88
C GLY A 42 -15.99 2.21 4.73
N THR A 43 -15.08 2.22 3.75
CA THR A 43 -15.06 1.25 2.64
C THR A 43 -13.94 0.22 2.76
N THR A 44 -13.22 0.18 3.89
CA THR A 44 -12.11 -0.75 4.12
C THR A 44 -12.65 -1.98 4.86
N PRO A 45 -12.76 -3.16 4.21
CA PRO A 45 -13.43 -4.33 4.82
C PRO A 45 -12.76 -4.86 6.10
N ILE A 46 -11.45 -4.65 6.23
CA ILE A 46 -10.68 -5.01 7.44
C ILE A 46 -10.99 -4.09 8.63
N GLY A 47 -11.63 -2.94 8.41
CA GLY A 47 -12.12 -2.04 9.47
C GLY A 47 -11.03 -1.31 10.27
N ARG A 48 -9.76 -1.43 9.87
CA ARG A 48 -8.62 -0.74 10.48
C ARG A 48 -7.63 -0.28 9.41
N ALA A 49 -6.80 0.69 9.78
CA ALA A 49 -5.63 1.05 8.98
C ALA A 49 -4.61 -0.10 8.94
N VAL A 50 -3.92 -0.21 7.81
CA VAL A 50 -2.84 -1.19 7.59
C VAL A 50 -1.58 -0.72 8.33
N GLN A 51 -0.87 -1.65 8.96
CA GLN A 51 0.41 -1.37 9.62
C GLN A 51 1.55 -1.36 8.59
N HIS A 52 2.57 -0.53 8.79
CA HIS A 52 3.70 -0.43 7.86
C HIS A 52 4.42 -1.77 7.61
N GLN A 53 4.44 -2.66 8.61
CA GLN A 53 5.06 -3.98 8.53
C GLN A 53 4.30 -4.90 7.55
N GLU A 54 2.98 -4.75 7.44
CA GLU A 54 2.17 -5.50 6.48
C GLU A 54 2.53 -5.07 5.04
N VAL A 55 2.84 -3.78 4.85
CA VAL A 55 3.30 -3.24 3.57
C VAL A 55 4.70 -3.74 3.22
N SER A 56 5.63 -3.70 4.17
CA SER A 56 7.01 -4.11 3.94
C SER A 56 7.10 -5.61 3.59
N ALA A 57 6.26 -6.45 4.18
CA ALA A 57 6.15 -7.87 3.84
C ALA A 57 5.75 -8.09 2.37
N VAL A 58 4.79 -7.32 1.85
CA VAL A 58 4.37 -7.39 0.44
C VAL A 58 5.51 -6.98 -0.49
N VAL A 59 6.21 -5.89 -0.17
CA VAL A 59 7.36 -5.43 -0.97
C VAL A 59 8.47 -6.47 -0.97
N LEU A 60 8.78 -7.04 0.21
CA LEU A 60 9.76 -8.11 0.34
C LEU A 60 9.38 -9.32 -0.53
N PHE A 61 8.13 -9.77 -0.48
CA PHE A 61 7.64 -10.86 -1.32
C PHE A 61 7.80 -10.59 -2.82
N ARG A 62 7.53 -9.35 -3.28
CA ARG A 62 7.73 -8.96 -4.69
C ARG A 62 9.21 -8.89 -5.09
N GLY A 63 10.10 -8.60 -4.14
CA GLY A 63 11.55 -8.53 -4.34
C GLY A 63 12.24 -9.89 -4.28
N LEU A 64 11.69 -10.82 -3.50
CA LEU A 64 12.15 -12.19 -3.42
C LEU A 64 12.01 -12.88 -4.79
N ARG A 65 13.04 -13.65 -5.13
CA ARG A 65 13.00 -14.75 -6.08
C ARG A 65 12.98 -16.03 -5.24
#